data_AF-A0AAD0KEN6-F1
#
_entry.id   AF-A0AAD0KEN6-F1
#
_cell.length_a   1.000
_cell.length_b   1.000
_cell.length_c   1.000
_cell.angle_alpha   90.00
_cell.angle_beta   90.00
_cell.angle_gamma   90.00
#
_symmetry.space_group_name_H-M   'P 1'
#
loop_
_entity.id
_entity.type
_entity.pdbx_description
1 polymer ?
#
loop_
_entity_poly.entity_id
_entity_poly.type
_entity_poly.pdbx_seq_one_letter_code
_entity_poly.pdbx_strand_id
1 'polypeptide(L)'
;MQISKLGSLVENETDKIIFSHMAEDGDAKLNKRIGDMICTCIGSFRLHTEQKNQIRSTLNGFNADSFGGVGAALLIIPYFEIKFKHMEKIAEASNGFVIHLMNYLIKEIGKAEFIQKIWVLQEAVGISDKFYDGLVDYFGSRKSEIIVPIMSKI
;
A
#
# COMPACT_ATOMS: atom_id res chain seq x y z
N MET A 1 -6.87 2.40 13.75
CA MET A 1 -6.75 3.86 14.00
C MET A 1 -7.75 4.64 13.13
N GLN A 2 -8.35 5.74 13.58
CA GLN A 2 -9.22 6.60 12.73
C GLN A 2 -8.40 7.58 11.88
N ILE A 3 -8.89 8.00 10.70
CA ILE A 3 -8.19 9.00 9.86
C ILE A 3 -7.90 10.26 10.65
N SER A 4 -8.85 10.76 11.44
CA SER A 4 -8.70 12.00 12.21
C SER A 4 -7.46 12.03 13.10
N LYS A 5 -7.00 10.87 13.58
CA LYS A 5 -5.80 10.75 14.42
C LYS A 5 -4.50 10.95 13.62
N LEU A 6 -4.50 10.63 12.33
CA LEU A 6 -3.35 10.86 11.43
C LEU A 6 -2.98 12.34 11.32
N GLY A 7 -3.97 13.24 11.45
CA GLY A 7 -3.71 14.68 11.36
C GLY A 7 -2.73 15.21 12.42
N SER A 8 -2.68 14.56 13.59
CA SER A 8 -1.72 14.90 14.65
C SER A 8 -0.29 14.40 14.40
N LEU A 9 -0.11 13.57 13.37
CA LEU A 9 1.17 12.95 12.99
C LEU A 9 1.80 13.63 11.76
N VAL A 10 1.11 14.60 11.15
CA VAL A 10 1.61 15.37 10.00
C VAL A 10 2.78 16.26 10.44
N GLU A 11 3.95 16.10 9.83
CA GLU A 11 5.16 16.86 10.19
C GLU A 11 5.69 17.74 9.06
N ASN A 12 5.37 17.40 7.80
CA ASN A 12 5.86 18.15 6.64
C ASN A 12 4.77 18.37 5.58
N GLU A 13 5.12 19.10 4.53
CA GLU A 13 4.19 19.41 3.43
C GLU A 13 3.75 18.14 2.67
N THR A 14 4.62 17.13 2.53
CA THR A 14 4.27 15.83 1.95
C THR A 14 3.16 15.15 2.74
N ASP A 15 3.33 15.01 4.05
CA ASP A 15 2.35 14.39 4.95
C ASP A 15 1.01 15.13 4.86
N LYS A 16 1.06 16.47 4.84
CA LYS A 16 -0.12 17.34 4.77
C LYS A 16 -0.91 17.12 3.48
N ILE A 17 -0.23 16.96 2.35
CA ILE A 17 -0.87 16.66 1.06
C ILE A 17 -1.53 15.29 1.09
N ILE A 18 -0.82 14.26 1.57
CA ILE A 18 -1.41 12.92 1.66
C ILE A 18 -2.63 12.95 2.58
N PHE A 19 -2.48 13.54 3.76
CA PHE A 19 -3.54 13.64 4.76
C PHE A 19 -4.78 14.39 4.25
N SER A 20 -4.60 15.51 3.53
CA SER A 20 -5.75 16.27 3.01
C SER A 20 -6.60 15.45 2.05
N HIS A 21 -5.96 14.73 1.13
CA HIS A 21 -6.68 13.86 0.19
C HIS A 21 -7.32 12.64 0.90
N MET A 22 -6.65 12.08 1.91
CA MET A 22 -7.24 11.01 2.72
C MET A 22 -8.49 11.47 3.47
N ALA A 23 -8.44 12.66 4.07
CA ALA A 23 -9.54 13.23 4.83
C ALA A 23 -10.77 13.49 3.94
N GLU A 24 -10.56 13.90 2.69
CA GLU A 24 -11.62 14.07 1.68
C GLU A 24 -12.24 12.72 1.25
N ASP A 25 -11.41 11.68 1.10
CA ASP A 25 -11.88 10.37 0.65
C ASP A 25 -12.65 9.60 1.74
N GLY A 26 -12.22 9.69 3.00
CA GLY A 26 -12.81 8.98 4.13
C GLY A 26 -12.53 7.47 4.15
N ASP A 27 -12.80 6.83 5.29
CA ASP A 27 -12.36 5.45 5.58
C ASP A 27 -12.80 4.43 4.51
N ALA A 28 -14.08 4.43 4.16
CA ALA A 28 -14.66 3.44 3.25
C ALA A 28 -14.06 3.51 1.85
N LYS A 29 -13.82 4.74 1.35
CA LYS A 29 -13.27 4.96 0.01
C LYS A 29 -11.79 4.61 -0.04
N LEU A 30 -11.04 4.90 1.03
CA LEU A 30 -9.64 4.51 1.16
C LEU A 30 -9.48 2.99 1.17
N ASN A 31 -10.26 2.29 2.01
CA ASN A 31 -10.24 0.83 2.07
C ASN A 31 -10.53 0.20 0.71
N LYS A 32 -11.60 0.68 0.06
CA LYS A 32 -11.99 0.22 -1.27
C LYS A 32 -10.86 0.46 -2.27
N ARG A 33 -10.24 1.64 -2.27
CA ARG A 33 -9.13 1.99 -3.17
C ARG A 33 -7.95 1.02 -3.00
N ILE A 34 -7.48 0.78 -1.77
CA ILE A 34 -6.37 -0.15 -1.54
C ILE A 34 -6.75 -1.57 -2.01
N GLY A 35 -7.95 -2.03 -1.70
CA GLY A 35 -8.43 -3.33 -2.16
C GLY A 35 -8.48 -3.45 -3.68
N ASP A 36 -8.97 -2.41 -4.35
CA ASP A 36 -9.05 -2.34 -5.81
C ASP A 36 -7.65 -2.30 -6.43
N MET A 37 -6.69 -1.55 -5.87
CA MET A 37 -5.30 -1.52 -6.35
C MET A 37 -4.63 -2.90 -6.25
N ILE A 38 -4.83 -3.62 -5.15
CA ILE A 38 -4.32 -4.99 -5.01
C ILE A 38 -4.99 -5.92 -6.02
N CYS A 39 -6.31 -5.81 -6.22
CA CYS A 39 -7.02 -6.60 -7.23
C CYS A 39 -6.52 -6.29 -8.65
N THR A 40 -6.27 -5.02 -8.97
CA THR A 40 -5.70 -4.61 -10.26
C THR A 40 -4.31 -5.22 -10.43
N CYS A 41 -3.45 -5.12 -9.42
CA CYS A 41 -2.11 -5.71 -9.45
C CYS A 41 -2.18 -7.23 -9.74
N ILE A 42 -3.04 -7.96 -9.04
CA ILE A 42 -3.25 -9.41 -9.26
C ILE A 42 -3.83 -9.70 -10.65
N GLY A 43 -4.86 -8.94 -11.05
CA GLY A 43 -5.61 -9.14 -12.29
C GLY A 43 -4.84 -8.77 -13.56
N SER A 44 -3.76 -8.00 -13.45
CA SER A 44 -2.86 -7.69 -14.56
C SER A 44 -2.05 -8.90 -15.06
N PHE A 45 -2.04 -10.01 -14.32
CA PHE A 45 -1.30 -11.22 -14.66
C PHE A 45 -2.22 -12.39 -15.00
N ARG A 46 -1.81 -13.22 -15.96
CA ARG A 46 -2.47 -14.51 -16.22
C ARG A 46 -1.97 -15.53 -15.21
N LEU A 47 -2.76 -15.79 -14.18
CA LEU A 47 -2.36 -16.63 -13.03
C LEU A 47 -2.83 -18.08 -13.17
N HIS A 48 -1.92 -19.01 -12.89
CA HIS A 48 -2.22 -20.42 -12.71
C HIS A 48 -2.74 -20.72 -11.30
N THR A 49 -3.36 -21.89 -11.11
CA THR A 49 -3.95 -22.30 -9.82
C THR A 49 -2.95 -22.25 -8.65
N GLU A 50 -1.70 -22.64 -8.89
CA GLU A 50 -0.65 -22.60 -7.87
C GLU A 50 -0.36 -21.16 -7.41
N GLN A 51 -0.18 -20.24 -8.36
CA GLN A 51 0.02 -18.82 -8.07
C GLN A 51 -1.16 -18.21 -7.32
N LYS A 52 -2.40 -18.56 -7.70
CA LYS A 52 -3.59 -18.16 -6.95
C LYS A 52 -3.57 -18.65 -5.50
N ASN A 53 -3.15 -19.89 -5.27
CA ASN A 53 -3.03 -20.45 -3.93
C ASN A 53 -1.91 -19.79 -3.12
N GLN A 54 -0.78 -19.46 -3.75
CA GLN A 54 0.30 -18.70 -3.13
C GLN A 54 -0.17 -17.31 -2.71
N ILE A 55 -0.87 -16.57 -3.58
CA ILE A 55 -1.42 -15.25 -3.27
C ILE A 55 -2.38 -15.35 -2.08
N ARG A 56 -3.32 -16.31 -2.10
CA ARG A 56 -4.23 -16.54 -0.97
C ARG A 56 -3.49 -16.82 0.34
N SER A 57 -2.46 -17.66 0.27
CA SER A 57 -1.60 -17.98 1.43
C SER A 57 -0.87 -16.74 1.95
N THR A 58 -0.29 -15.92 1.06
CA THR A 58 0.45 -14.71 1.43
C THR A 58 -0.48 -13.66 2.04
N LEU A 59 -1.65 -13.42 1.42
CA LEU A 59 -2.65 -12.50 1.93
C LEU A 59 -3.16 -12.91 3.32
N ASN A 60 -3.47 -14.19 3.52
CA ASN A 60 -3.88 -14.71 4.83
C ASN A 60 -2.74 -14.64 5.87
N GLY A 61 -1.50 -14.77 5.43
CA GLY A 61 -0.30 -14.72 6.27
C GLY A 61 0.09 -13.32 6.72
N PHE A 62 -0.50 -12.25 6.16
CA PHE A 62 -0.21 -10.90 6.63
C PHE A 62 -0.70 -10.70 8.06
N ASN A 63 0.19 -10.23 8.94
CA ASN A 63 -0.20 -9.60 10.20
C ASN A 63 -0.61 -8.13 9.96
N ALA A 64 -1.08 -7.44 11.01
CA ALA A 64 -1.53 -6.05 10.90
C ALA A 64 -0.44 -5.14 10.36
N ASP A 65 0.76 -5.19 10.92
CA ASP A 65 1.88 -4.29 10.55
C ASP A 65 2.34 -4.51 9.10
N SER A 66 2.50 -5.78 8.69
CA SER A 66 2.96 -6.10 7.34
C SER A 66 1.94 -5.66 6.30
N PHE A 67 0.64 -5.84 6.57
CA PHE A 67 -0.40 -5.32 5.70
C PHE A 67 -0.48 -3.79 5.74
N GLY A 68 -0.28 -3.20 6.92
CA GLY A 68 -0.24 -1.76 7.13
C GLY A 68 0.81 -1.08 6.23
N GLY A 69 2.02 -1.63 6.17
CA GLY A 69 3.08 -1.16 5.28
C GLY A 69 2.71 -1.24 3.81
N VAL A 70 2.06 -2.33 3.37
CA VAL A 70 1.55 -2.47 2.00
C VAL A 70 0.48 -1.42 1.70
N GLY A 71 -0.48 -1.24 2.61
CA GLY A 71 -1.55 -0.26 2.47
C GLY A 71 -1.01 1.17 2.42
N ALA A 72 -0.06 1.52 3.29
CA ALA A 72 0.60 2.81 3.30
C ALA A 72 1.36 3.08 1.99
N ALA A 73 2.16 2.11 1.53
CA ALA A 73 2.90 2.22 0.27
C ALA A 73 1.97 2.37 -0.94
N LEU A 74 0.91 1.55 -1.05
CA LEU A 74 -0.07 1.65 -2.12
C LEU A 74 -0.84 2.98 -2.09
N LEU A 75 -1.11 3.53 -0.90
CA LEU A 75 -1.80 4.80 -0.79
C LEU A 75 -0.96 5.97 -1.31
N ILE A 76 0.34 5.93 -1.03
CA ILE A 76 1.27 7.01 -1.41
C ILE A 76 1.31 7.21 -2.92
N ILE A 77 1.32 6.11 -3.70
CA ILE A 77 1.43 6.13 -5.17
C ILE A 77 0.45 7.12 -5.84
N PRO A 78 -0.90 6.98 -5.69
CA PRO A 78 -1.84 7.85 -6.39
C PRO A 78 -1.76 9.31 -5.95
N TYR A 79 -1.51 9.59 -4.67
CA TYR A 79 -1.45 10.98 -4.19
C TYR A 79 -0.16 11.70 -4.59
N PHE A 80 0.92 10.94 -4.77
CA PHE A 80 2.18 11.47 -5.28
C PHE A 80 2.17 11.66 -6.79
N GLU A 81 1.56 10.75 -7.55
CA GLU A 81 1.40 10.91 -9.00
C GLU A 81 0.56 12.13 -9.37
N ILE A 82 -0.38 12.56 -8.51
CA ILE A 82 -1.16 13.79 -8.75
C ILE A 82 -0.26 15.04 -8.73
N LYS A 83 0.75 15.09 -7.87
CA LYS A 83 1.54 16.32 -7.62
C LYS A 83 2.95 16.30 -8.22
N PHE A 84 3.55 15.12 -8.37
CA PHE A 84 4.95 14.95 -8.76
C PHE A 84 5.10 14.08 -10.01
N LYS A 85 4.10 14.08 -10.90
CA LYS A 85 4.05 13.36 -12.19
C LYS A 85 5.30 13.51 -13.07
N HIS A 86 6.12 14.54 -12.81
CA HIS A 86 7.35 14.86 -13.54
C HIS A 86 8.64 14.32 -12.88
N MET A 87 8.55 13.69 -11.71
CA MET A 87 9.71 13.14 -11.01
C MET A 87 9.92 11.68 -11.37
N GLU A 88 10.85 11.43 -12.30
CA GLU A 88 11.23 10.11 -12.80
C GLU A 88 11.53 9.10 -11.66
N LYS A 89 12.28 9.53 -10.64
CA LYS A 89 12.61 8.71 -9.46
C LYS A 89 11.37 8.13 -8.75
N ILE A 90 10.27 8.89 -8.68
CA ILE A 90 9.04 8.45 -7.99
C ILE A 90 8.26 7.48 -8.87
N ALA A 91 8.21 7.73 -10.17
CA ALA A 91 7.59 6.80 -11.13
C ALA A 91 8.32 5.44 -11.14
N GLU A 92 9.66 5.46 -11.12
CA GLU A 92 10.48 4.25 -10.99
C GLU A 92 10.23 3.49 -9.68
N ALA A 93 10.21 4.21 -8.55
CA ALA A 93 9.94 3.61 -7.24
C ALA A 93 8.53 2.98 -7.17
N SER A 94 7.50 3.67 -7.68
CA SER A 94 6.12 3.17 -7.72
C SER A 94 5.97 1.94 -8.60
N ASN A 95 6.51 1.98 -9.83
CA ASN A 95 6.48 0.84 -10.74
C ASN A 95 7.24 -0.36 -10.16
N GLY A 96 8.43 -0.09 -9.59
CA GLY A 96 9.22 -1.09 -8.88
C GLY A 96 8.42 -1.73 -7.75
N PHE A 97 7.76 -0.93 -6.92
CA PHE A 97 6.94 -1.45 -5.82
C PHE A 97 5.81 -2.36 -6.31
N VAL A 98 5.04 -1.98 -7.33
CA VAL A 98 3.91 -2.79 -7.83
C VAL A 98 4.38 -4.15 -8.36
N ILE A 99 5.49 -4.20 -9.11
CA ILE A 99 6.07 -5.46 -9.59
C ILE A 99 6.50 -6.35 -8.42
N HIS A 100 7.17 -5.76 -7.43
CA HIS A 100 7.67 -6.52 -6.28
C HIS A 100 6.54 -6.95 -5.34
N LEU A 101 5.44 -6.18 -5.25
CA LEU A 101 4.23 -6.60 -4.55
C LEU A 101 3.69 -7.88 -5.19
N MET A 102 3.57 -7.93 -6.51
CA MET A 102 3.13 -9.14 -7.20
C MET A 102 4.07 -10.32 -6.92
N ASN A 103 5.37 -10.15 -7.13
CA ASN A 103 6.37 -11.19 -6.88
C ASN A 103 6.35 -11.68 -5.43
N TYR A 104 6.13 -10.79 -4.48
CA TYR A 104 6.00 -11.16 -3.07
C TYR A 104 4.73 -11.96 -2.81
N LEU A 105 3.59 -11.57 -3.42
CA LEU A 105 2.33 -12.31 -3.28
C LEU A 105 2.44 -13.76 -3.79
N ILE A 106 3.15 -13.98 -4.90
CA ILE A 106 3.43 -15.33 -5.43
C ILE A 106 4.69 -15.98 -4.85
N LYS A 107 5.33 -15.38 -3.84
CA LYS A 107 6.49 -15.93 -3.12
C LYS A 107 7.76 -16.12 -3.97
N GLU A 108 7.90 -15.37 -5.07
CA GLU A 108 9.12 -15.32 -5.88
C GLU A 108 10.22 -14.48 -5.21
N ILE A 109 9.84 -13.52 -4.36
CA ILE A 109 10.77 -12.76 -3.53
C ILE A 109 10.44 -12.89 -2.04
N GLY A 110 11.46 -12.72 -1.20
CA GLY A 110 11.33 -12.77 0.25
C GLY A 110 10.80 -11.47 0.86
N LYS A 111 10.34 -11.56 2.12
CA LYS A 111 9.82 -10.40 2.89
C LYS A 111 10.85 -9.26 3.01
N ALA A 112 12.12 -9.58 3.24
CA ALA A 112 13.17 -8.58 3.41
C ALA A 112 13.35 -7.73 2.15
N GLU A 113 13.41 -8.37 0.98
CA GLU A 113 13.51 -7.69 -0.32
C GLU A 113 12.28 -6.83 -0.59
N PHE A 114 11.09 -7.34 -0.29
CA PHE A 114 9.85 -6.59 -0.46
C PHE A 114 9.80 -5.34 0.45
N ILE A 115 10.23 -5.46 1.72
CA ILE A 115 10.30 -4.31 2.66
C ILE A 115 11.25 -3.22 2.15
N GLN A 116 12.39 -3.60 1.56
CA GLN A 116 13.30 -2.61 0.98
C GLN A 116 12.61 -1.75 -0.09
N LYS A 117 11.69 -2.30 -0.87
CA LYS A 117 10.93 -1.52 -1.88
C LYS A 117 9.95 -0.54 -1.26
N ILE A 118 9.38 -0.88 -0.10
CA ILE A 118 8.55 0.04 0.68
C ILE A 118 9.39 1.23 1.16
N TRP A 119 10.57 0.98 1.73
CA TRP A 119 11.46 2.04 2.20
C TRP A 119 11.95 2.94 1.07
N VAL A 120 12.33 2.38 -0.08
CA VAL A 120 12.74 3.18 -1.25
C VAL A 120 11.61 4.10 -1.71
N LEU A 121 10.37 3.62 -1.71
CA LEU A 121 9.21 4.46 -2.05
C LEU A 121 8.98 5.55 -1.00
N GLN A 122 9.05 5.21 0.28
CA GLN A 122 8.91 6.16 1.39
C GLN A 122 9.95 7.30 1.29
N GLU A 123 11.22 6.94 1.08
CA GLU A 123 12.33 7.89 0.96
C GLU A 123 12.20 8.77 -0.29
N ALA A 124 11.82 8.18 -1.44
CA ALA A 124 11.63 8.93 -2.68
C ALA A 124 10.54 10.01 -2.57
N VAL A 125 9.57 9.76 -1.72
CA VAL A 125 8.36 10.57 -1.50
C VAL A 125 8.58 11.63 -0.41
N GLY A 126 9.50 11.39 0.52
CA GLY A 126 9.81 12.31 1.62
C GLY A 126 8.69 12.42 2.67
N ILE A 127 7.94 11.34 2.86
CA ILE A 127 6.96 11.21 3.96
C ILE A 127 7.71 11.05 5.30
N SER A 128 7.23 11.67 6.37
CA SER A 128 7.87 11.51 7.68
C SER A 128 7.65 10.10 8.22
N ASP A 129 8.63 9.58 8.97
CA ASP A 129 8.52 8.26 9.60
C ASP A 129 7.30 8.19 10.52
N LYS A 130 7.04 9.25 11.29
CA LYS A 130 5.92 9.33 12.22
C LYS A 130 4.56 9.28 11.52
N PHE A 131 4.41 10.02 10.42
CA PHE A 131 3.16 9.96 9.65
C PHE A 131 3.01 8.62 8.95
N TYR A 132 4.11 8.05 8.42
CA TYR A 132 4.13 6.73 7.80
C TYR A 132 3.74 5.62 8.77
N ASP A 133 4.30 5.60 9.98
CA ASP A 133 3.93 4.65 11.04
C ASP A 133 2.44 4.76 11.38
N GLY A 134 1.92 5.99 11.39
CA GLY A 134 0.48 6.23 11.48
C GLY A 134 -0.31 5.55 10.34
N LEU A 135 0.15 5.68 9.09
CA LEU A 135 -0.50 5.00 7.96
C LEU A 135 -0.46 3.47 8.11
N VAL A 136 0.66 2.92 8.60
CA VAL A 136 0.81 1.50 8.89
C VAL A 136 -0.24 1.05 9.90
N ASP A 137 -0.37 1.73 11.04
CA ASP A 137 -1.37 1.44 12.06
C ASP A 137 -2.80 1.59 11.54
N TYR A 138 -3.03 2.61 10.71
CA TYR A 138 -4.32 2.86 10.09
C TYR A 138 -4.77 1.70 9.20
N PHE A 139 -3.95 1.30 8.23
CA PHE A 139 -4.30 0.21 7.31
C PHE A 139 -4.21 -1.16 7.96
N GLY A 140 -3.27 -1.37 8.88
CA GLY A 140 -3.15 -2.61 9.64
C GLY A 140 -4.43 -2.92 10.43
N SER A 141 -5.05 -1.90 11.04
CA SER A 141 -6.32 -2.05 11.75
C SER A 141 -7.52 -2.39 10.85
N ARG A 142 -7.39 -2.21 9.52
CA ARG A 142 -8.45 -2.48 8.52
C ARG A 142 -8.13 -3.66 7.62
N LYS A 143 -7.07 -4.42 7.95
CA LYS A 143 -6.61 -5.58 7.18
C LYS A 143 -7.76 -6.50 6.75
N SER A 144 -8.59 -6.94 7.69
CA SER A 144 -9.67 -7.89 7.39
C SER A 144 -10.73 -7.30 6.46
N GLU A 145 -11.06 -6.02 6.64
CA GLU A 145 -12.04 -5.31 5.80
C GLU A 145 -11.59 -5.23 4.34
N ILE A 146 -10.28 -5.15 4.11
CA ILE A 146 -9.70 -5.02 2.77
C ILE A 146 -9.39 -6.39 2.16
N ILE A 147 -8.79 -7.32 2.91
CA ILE A 147 -8.36 -8.62 2.39
C ILE A 147 -9.54 -9.54 2.07
N VAL A 148 -10.58 -9.59 2.91
CA VAL A 148 -11.70 -10.53 2.73
C VAL A 148 -12.37 -10.36 1.35
N PRO A 149 -12.72 -9.13 0.91
CA PRO A 149 -13.24 -8.91 -0.44
C PRO A 149 -12.28 -9.35 -1.55
N ILE A 150 -10.96 -9.15 -1.40
CA ILE A 150 -9.97 -9.56 -2.41
C ILE A 150 -9.97 -11.09 -2.55
N MET A 151 -10.00 -11.81 -1.43
CA MET A 151 -9.93 -13.27 -1.40
C MET A 151 -11.09 -13.93 -2.15
N SER A 152 -12.27 -13.30 -2.17
CA SER A 152 -13.43 -13.78 -2.94
C SER A 152 -13.30 -13.66 -4.46
N LYS A 153 -12.32 -12.87 -4.94
CA LYS A 153 -12.12 -12.56 -6.37
C LYS A 153 -10.97 -13.32 -7.02
N ILE A 154 -10.07 -13.89 -6.23
CA ILE A 154 -8.94 -14.73 -6.68
C ILE A 154 -9.44 -16.15 -6.95
#